data_AF-A0A6M0AUJ9-F1
#
_entry.id   AF-A0A6M0AUJ9-F1
#
_cell.length_a   1.000
_cell.length_b   1.000
_cell.length_c   1.000
_cell.angle_alpha   90.00
_cell.angle_beta   90.00
_cell.angle_gamma   90.00
#
_symmetry.space_group_name_H-M   'P 1'
#
loop_
_entity.id
_entity.type
_entity.pdbx_description
1 polymer ?
#
loop_
_entity_poly.entity_id
_entity_poly.type
_entity_poly.pdbx_seq_one_letter_code
_entity_poly.pdbx_strand_id
1 'polypeptide(L)'
;MGLFEDLNRFLESRLEEFLRNNPHLELQALEEQLREQEKDTLRLIIDLQQQEKRLQDQILAVAKDIQRWHERIEKAKSHNRFDLAKAAQEREAALLRQGNQLWGQMEGVKQRITKAKELQEQIKNRRA
;
A
#
# COMPACT_ATOMS: atom_id res chain seq x y z
N MET A 1 23.92 25.54 35.47
CA MET A 1 24.99 25.67 34.47
C MET A 1 26.09 24.70 34.84
N GLY A 2 25.93 23.45 34.41
CA GLY A 2 26.94 22.41 34.60
C GLY A 2 27.88 22.33 33.39
N LEU A 3 29.10 21.79 33.60
CA LEU A 3 30.09 21.56 32.54
C LEU A 3 29.53 20.85 31.30
N PHE A 4 28.52 20.00 31.48
CA PHE A 4 27.80 19.33 30.39
C PHE A 4 26.97 20.30 29.54
N GLU A 5 26.29 21.28 30.15
CA GLU A 5 25.54 22.31 29.41
C GLU A 5 26.48 23.23 28.63
N ASP A 6 27.63 23.59 29.23
CA ASP A 6 28.62 24.45 28.58
C ASP A 6 29.32 23.74 27.41
N LEU A 7 29.60 22.44 27.54
CA LEU A 7 30.12 21.62 26.46
C LEU A 7 29.12 21.49 25.30
N ASN A 8 27.83 21.28 25.62
CA ASN A 8 26.81 21.13 24.60
C ASN A 8 26.62 22.43 23.79
N ARG A 9 26.60 23.59 24.47
CA ARG A 9 26.56 24.90 23.80
C ARG A 9 27.79 25.17 22.95
N PHE A 10 28.97 24.78 23.42
CA PHE A 10 30.20 24.91 22.64
C PHE A 10 30.17 24.06 21.36
N LEU A 11 29.69 22.81 21.46
CA LEU A 11 29.54 21.94 20.30
C LEU A 11 28.50 22.48 19.31
N GLU A 12 27.36 22.99 19.79
CA GLU A 12 26.38 23.68 18.94
C GLU A 12 26.99 24.88 18.22
N SER A 13 27.70 25.77 18.92
CA SER A 13 28.28 26.96 18.29
C SER A 13 29.32 26.60 17.23
N ARG A 14 30.12 25.56 17.49
CA ARG A 14 31.12 25.06 16.53
C ARG A 14 30.47 24.37 15.33
N LEU A 15 29.37 23.65 15.54
CA LEU A 15 28.59 23.04 14.48
C LEU A 15 27.96 24.12 13.59
N GLU A 16 27.35 25.16 14.18
CA GLU A 16 26.79 26.29 13.43
C GLU A 16 27.86 27.03 12.62
N GLU A 17 29.02 27.31 13.22
CA GLU A 17 30.15 27.95 12.54
C GLU A 17 30.67 27.06 11.40
N PHE A 18 30.74 25.74 11.60
CA PHE A 18 31.13 24.78 10.58
C PHE A 18 30.12 24.74 9.42
N LEU A 19 28.81 24.67 9.68
CA LEU A 19 27.77 24.66 8.64
C LEU A 19 27.74 25.98 7.86
N ARG A 20 27.87 27.12 8.54
CA ARG A 20 27.98 28.44 7.87
C ARG A 20 29.15 28.52 6.91
N ASN A 21 30.29 27.92 7.27
CA ASN A 21 31.48 27.89 6.43
C ASN A 21 31.40 26.80 5.34
N ASN A 22 30.43 25.89 5.42
CA ASN A 22 30.28 24.76 4.51
C ASN A 22 28.80 24.58 4.07
N PRO A 23 28.17 25.58 3.44
CA PRO A 23 26.74 25.53 3.07
C PRO A 23 26.41 24.42 2.06
N HIS A 24 27.42 23.92 1.33
CA HIS A 24 27.30 22.78 0.45
C HIS A 24 26.99 21.47 1.19
N LEU A 25 27.36 21.35 2.48
CA LEU A 25 27.07 20.15 3.28
C LEU A 25 25.58 20.04 3.60
N GLU A 26 24.90 21.16 3.87
CA GLU A 26 23.44 21.16 4.06
C GLU A 26 22.72 20.73 2.78
N LEU A 27 23.17 21.26 1.63
CA LEU A 27 22.65 20.86 0.32
C LEU A 27 22.89 19.37 0.04
N GLN A 28 24.07 18.84 0.37
CA GLN A 28 24.40 17.43 0.22
C GLN A 28 23.55 16.54 1.14
N ALA A 29 23.29 16.96 2.38
CA ALA A 29 22.43 16.24 3.30
C ALA A 29 20.98 16.20 2.79
N LEU A 30 20.45 17.32 2.29
CA LEU A 30 19.13 17.39 1.68
C LEU A 30 19.02 16.52 0.43
N GLU A 31 20.07 16.49 -0.41
CA GLU A 31 20.11 15.64 -1.59
C GLU A 31 20.06 14.16 -1.22
N GLU A 32 20.83 13.74 -0.22
CA GLU A 32 20.84 12.36 0.26
C GLU A 32 19.47 11.96 0.85
N GLN A 33 18.84 12.86 1.62
CA GLN A 33 17.48 12.66 2.12
C GLN A 33 16.46 12.49 0.97
N LEU A 34 16.56 13.29 -0.09
CA LEU A 34 15.68 13.16 -1.26
C LEU A 34 15.90 11.83 -2.00
N ARG A 35 17.14 11.37 -2.13
CA ARG A 35 17.46 10.06 -2.73
C ARG A 35 16.88 8.91 -1.90
N GLU A 36 17.00 8.96 -0.59
CA GLU A 36 16.46 7.94 0.31
C GLU A 36 14.91 7.91 0.24
N GLN A 37 14.27 9.08 0.28
CA GLN A 37 12.82 9.21 0.12
C GLN A 37 12.34 8.64 -1.21
N GLU A 38 13.05 8.89 -2.32
CA GLU A 38 12.69 8.35 -3.63
C GLU A 38 12.78 6.82 -3.63
N LYS A 39 13.87 6.27 -3.09
CA LYS A 39 14.10 4.82 -3.00
C LYS A 39 13.02 4.13 -2.18
N ASP A 40 12.63 4.70 -1.05
CA ASP A 40 11.59 4.13 -0.20
C ASP A 40 10.20 4.27 -0.83
N THR A 41 9.93 5.38 -1.52
CA THR A 41 8.68 5.56 -2.27
C THR A 41 8.57 4.54 -3.40
N LEU A 42 9.66 4.26 -4.12
CA LEU A 42 9.72 3.23 -5.15
C LEU A 42 9.44 1.82 -4.59
N ARG A 43 10.05 1.49 -3.44
CA ARG A 43 9.78 0.22 -2.74
C ARG A 43 8.31 0.11 -2.35
N LEU A 44 7.74 1.17 -1.78
CA LEU A 44 6.33 1.21 -1.40
C LEU A 44 5.42 0.97 -2.61
N ILE A 45 5.71 1.56 -3.77
CA ILE A 45 4.94 1.33 -5.00
C ILE A 45 4.98 -0.15 -5.39
N ILE A 46 6.17 -0.77 -5.38
CA ILE A 46 6.34 -2.19 -5.73
C ILE A 46 5.53 -3.08 -4.77
N ASP A 47 5.61 -2.83 -3.47
CA ASP A 47 4.88 -3.62 -2.46
C ASP A 47 3.37 -3.51 -2.62
N LEU A 48 2.87 -2.29 -2.90
CA LEU A 48 1.46 -2.06 -3.17
C LEU A 48 0.98 -2.75 -4.45
N GLN A 49 1.79 -2.73 -5.52
CA GLN A 49 1.46 -3.43 -6.77
C GLN A 49 1.41 -4.96 -6.57
N GLN A 50 2.33 -5.51 -5.76
CA GLN A 50 2.26 -6.93 -5.40
C GLN A 50 1.01 -7.24 -4.57
N GLN A 51 0.62 -6.33 -3.66
CA GLN A 51 -0.60 -6.47 -2.87
C GLN A 51 -1.85 -6.43 -3.77
N GLU A 52 -1.91 -5.50 -4.71
CA GLU A 52 -2.98 -5.40 -5.70
C GLU A 52 -3.12 -6.71 -6.49
N LYS A 53 -2.01 -7.25 -6.99
CA LYS A 53 -2.01 -8.53 -7.73
C LYS A 53 -2.54 -9.69 -6.88
N ARG A 54 -2.10 -9.79 -5.62
CA ARG A 54 -2.61 -10.83 -4.70
C ARG A 54 -4.11 -10.71 -4.48
N LEU A 55 -4.63 -9.49 -4.31
CA LEU A 55 -6.07 -9.26 -4.16
C LEU A 55 -6.83 -9.62 -5.44
N GLN A 56 -6.29 -9.28 -6.62
CA GLN A 56 -6.86 -9.68 -7.91
C GLN A 56 -6.95 -11.20 -8.04
N ASP A 57 -5.89 -11.93 -7.70
CA ASP A 57 -5.87 -13.39 -7.75
C ASP A 57 -6.91 -14.00 -6.80
N GLN A 58 -7.06 -13.44 -5.59
CA GLN A 58 -8.08 -13.86 -4.63
C GLN A 58 -9.51 -13.58 -5.13
N ILE A 59 -9.76 -12.42 -5.72
CA ILE A 59 -11.06 -12.07 -6.31
C ILE A 59 -11.40 -13.04 -7.45
N LEU A 60 -10.44 -13.37 -8.32
CA LEU A 60 -10.63 -14.34 -9.40
C LEU A 60 -10.93 -15.73 -8.86
N ALA A 61 -10.28 -16.16 -7.78
CA ALA A 61 -10.58 -17.43 -7.13
C ALA A 61 -12.02 -17.45 -6.58
N VAL A 62 -12.44 -16.40 -5.87
CA VAL A 62 -13.82 -16.27 -5.35
C VAL A 62 -14.84 -16.25 -6.49
N ALA A 63 -14.56 -15.57 -7.60
CA ALA A 63 -15.45 -15.54 -8.77
C ALA A 63 -15.65 -16.94 -9.38
N LYS A 64 -14.59 -17.75 -9.48
CA LYS A 64 -14.69 -19.14 -9.94
C LYS A 64 -15.52 -19.99 -8.98
N ASP A 65 -15.37 -19.79 -7.68
CA ASP A 65 -16.18 -20.50 -6.68
C ASP A 65 -17.66 -20.10 -6.78
N ILE A 66 -17.96 -18.81 -6.96
CA ILE A 66 -19.33 -18.31 -7.18
C ILE A 66 -19.94 -19.03 -8.38
N GLN A 67 -19.25 -19.04 -9.53
CA GLN A 67 -19.72 -19.73 -10.73
C GLN A 67 -20.03 -21.22 -10.46
N ARG A 68 -19.14 -21.91 -9.76
CA ARG A 68 -19.34 -23.33 -9.43
C ARG A 68 -20.55 -23.56 -8.53
N TRP A 69 -20.79 -22.67 -7.56
CA TRP A 69 -21.96 -22.77 -6.69
C TRP A 69 -23.24 -22.40 -7.43
N HIS A 70 -23.19 -21.43 -8.34
CA HIS A 70 -24.29 -21.09 -9.23
C HIS A 70 -24.76 -22.29 -10.05
N GLU A 71 -23.83 -23.00 -10.70
CA GLU A 71 -24.12 -24.23 -11.45
C GLU A 71 -24.76 -25.32 -10.57
N ARG A 72 -24.32 -25.44 -9.31
CA ARG A 72 -24.91 -26.39 -8.34
C ARG A 72 -26.32 -26.01 -7.94
N ILE A 73 -26.63 -24.72 -7.80
CA ILE A 73 -27.97 -24.22 -7.49
C ILE A 73 -28.91 -24.59 -8.63
N GLU A 74 -28.53 -24.30 -9.87
CA GLU A 74 -29.34 -24.61 -11.05
C GLU A 74 -29.56 -26.11 -11.23
N LYS A 75 -28.53 -26.93 -10.97
CA LYS A 75 -28.66 -28.39 -10.95
C LYS A 75 -29.60 -28.88 -9.84
N ALA A 76 -29.53 -28.32 -8.64
CA ALA A 76 -30.41 -28.73 -7.55
C ALA A 76 -31.88 -28.36 -7.85
N LYS A 77 -32.11 -27.18 -8.42
CA LYS A 77 -33.44 -26.74 -8.87
C LYS A 77 -34.00 -27.64 -9.98
N SER A 78 -33.20 -28.01 -10.98
CA SER A 78 -33.66 -28.86 -12.09
C SER A 78 -34.07 -30.27 -11.64
N HIS A 79 -33.53 -30.75 -10.52
CA HIS A 79 -33.92 -32.01 -9.88
C HIS A 79 -34.94 -31.84 -8.75
N ASN A 80 -35.59 -30.69 -8.61
CA ASN A 80 -36.57 -30.38 -7.55
C ASN A 80 -36.03 -30.56 -6.10
N ARG A 81 -34.71 -30.49 -5.92
CA ARG A 81 -34.03 -30.55 -4.62
C ARG A 81 -33.84 -29.15 -4.04
N PHE A 82 -34.95 -28.50 -3.70
CA PHE A 82 -34.95 -27.12 -3.20
C PHE A 82 -34.23 -26.95 -1.85
N ASP A 83 -34.19 -28.00 -1.04
CA ASP A 83 -33.38 -28.09 0.18
C ASP A 83 -31.90 -27.83 -0.12
N LEU A 84 -31.36 -28.52 -1.12
CA LEU A 84 -29.97 -28.36 -1.55
C LEU A 84 -29.74 -27.04 -2.28
N ALA A 85 -30.70 -26.58 -3.07
CA ALA A 85 -30.62 -25.29 -3.77
C ALA A 85 -30.51 -24.13 -2.77
N LYS A 86 -31.30 -24.15 -1.69
CA LYS A 86 -31.27 -23.11 -0.66
C LYS A 86 -29.92 -23.05 0.05
N ALA A 87 -29.38 -24.19 0.48
CA ALA A 87 -28.07 -24.25 1.12
C ALA A 87 -26.95 -23.76 0.18
N ALA A 88 -27.03 -24.09 -1.11
CA ALA A 88 -26.08 -23.62 -2.11
C ALA A 88 -26.18 -22.10 -2.37
N GLN A 89 -27.39 -21.53 -2.36
CA GLN A 89 -27.62 -20.08 -2.46
C GLN A 89 -27.04 -19.32 -1.27
N GLU A 90 -27.21 -19.83 -0.05
CA GLU A 90 -26.60 -19.23 1.14
C GLU A 90 -25.07 -19.17 1.03
N ARG A 91 -24.46 -20.23 0.47
CA ARG A 91 -23.02 -20.28 0.22
C ARG A 91 -22.58 -19.31 -0.88
N GLU A 92 -23.30 -19.23 -1.99
CA GLU A 92 -23.05 -18.27 -3.06
C GLU A 92 -23.13 -16.82 -2.54
N ALA A 93 -24.16 -16.50 -1.76
CA ALA A 93 -24.32 -15.19 -1.14
C ALA A 93 -23.16 -14.83 -0.19
N ALA A 94 -22.63 -15.81 0.56
CA ALA A 94 -21.45 -15.61 1.39
C ALA A 94 -20.19 -15.31 0.55
N LEU A 95 -20.00 -16.01 -0.56
CA LEU A 95 -18.88 -15.77 -1.48
C LEU A 95 -19.00 -14.40 -2.16
N LEU A 96 -20.19 -13.97 -2.55
CA LEU A 96 -20.41 -12.62 -3.10
C LEU A 96 -20.03 -11.53 -2.10
N ARG A 97 -20.42 -11.68 -0.82
CA ARG A 97 -20.00 -10.73 0.23
C ARG A 97 -18.49 -10.72 0.42
N GLN A 98 -17.84 -11.89 0.40
CA GLN A 98 -16.38 -11.99 0.47
C GLN A 98 -15.72 -11.30 -0.72
N GLY A 99 -16.21 -11.52 -1.94
CA GLY A 99 -15.73 -10.88 -3.16
C GLY A 99 -15.82 -9.35 -3.07
N ASN A 100 -16.95 -8.81 -2.60
CA ASN A 100 -17.14 -7.38 -2.40
C ASN A 100 -16.15 -6.79 -1.38
N GLN A 101 -15.86 -7.50 -0.29
CA GLN A 101 -14.87 -7.07 0.69
C GLN A 101 -13.46 -7.00 0.08
N LEU A 102 -13.07 -8.03 -0.67
CA LEU A 102 -11.77 -8.05 -1.37
C LEU A 102 -11.66 -6.93 -2.42
N TRP A 103 -12.75 -6.65 -3.13
CA TRP A 103 -12.82 -5.55 -4.09
C TRP A 103 -12.57 -4.20 -3.41
N GLY A 104 -13.25 -3.93 -2.30
CA GLY A 104 -13.06 -2.68 -1.54
C GLY A 104 -11.63 -2.51 -1.03
N GLN A 105 -10.99 -3.60 -0.57
CA GLN A 105 -9.56 -3.58 -0.20
C GLN A 105 -8.67 -3.24 -1.40
N MET A 106 -8.94 -3.84 -2.56
CA MET A 106 -8.18 -3.59 -3.79
C MET A 106 -8.31 -2.14 -4.26
N GLU A 107 -9.52 -1.55 -4.18
CA GLU A 107 -9.70 -0.12 -4.49
C GLU A 107 -8.89 0.77 -3.56
N GLY A 108 -8.85 0.47 -2.25
CA GLY A 108 -7.99 1.18 -1.31
C GLY A 108 -6.50 1.08 -1.66
N VAL A 109 -6.04 -0.11 -2.07
CA VAL A 109 -4.65 -0.31 -2.54
C VAL A 109 -4.37 0.51 -3.80
N LYS A 110 -5.28 0.49 -4.80
CA LYS A 110 -5.15 1.29 -6.02
C LYS A 110 -5.01 2.79 -5.74
N GLN A 111 -5.83 3.32 -4.83
CA GLN A 111 -5.72 4.73 -4.42
C GLN A 111 -4.37 5.05 -3.77
N ARG A 112 -3.85 4.14 -2.95
CA ARG A 112 -2.51 4.29 -2.34
C ARG A 112 -1.40 4.26 -3.39
N ILE A 113 -1.51 3.41 -4.41
CA ILE A 113 -0.56 3.37 -5.54
C ILE A 113 -0.53 4.71 -6.25
N THR A 114 -1.70 5.29 -6.56
CA THR A 114 -1.79 6.60 -7.22
C THR A 114 -1.09 7.68 -6.39
N LYS A 115 -1.39 7.77 -5.10
CA LYS A 115 -0.75 8.74 -4.19
C LYS A 115 0.76 8.53 -4.08
N ALA A 116 1.22 7.29 -4.03
CA ALA A 116 2.65 6.99 -3.96
C ALA A 116 3.39 7.40 -5.25
N LYS A 117 2.77 7.22 -6.42
CA LYS A 117 3.31 7.71 -7.71
C LYS A 117 3.33 9.24 -7.76
N GLU A 118 2.29 9.91 -7.29
CA GLU A 118 2.28 11.37 -7.18
C GLU A 118 3.42 11.89 -6.29
N LEU A 119 3.65 11.23 -5.14
CA LEU A 119 4.76 11.55 -4.25
C LEU A 119 6.12 11.34 -4.93
N GLN A 120 6.28 10.24 -5.67
CA GLN A 120 7.50 9.97 -6.42
C GLN A 120 7.82 11.09 -7.41
N GLU A 121 6.82 11.54 -8.18
CA GLU A 121 7.00 12.64 -9.14
C GLU A 121 7.33 13.96 -8.45
N GLN A 122 6.73 14.25 -7.29
CA GLN A 122 7.10 15.41 -6.48
C GLN A 122 8.55 15.35 -6.00
N ILE A 123 9.03 14.18 -5.58
CA ILE A 123 10.43 14.00 -5.15
C ILE A 123 11.38 14.20 -6.34
N LYS A 124 11.06 13.64 -7.52
CA LYS A 124 11.85 13.86 -8.74
C LYS A 124 11.94 15.34 -9.10
N ASN A 125 10.82 16.07 -9.05
CA ASN A 125 10.79 17.50 -9.34
C ASN A 125 11.61 18.35 -8.35
N ARG A 126 11.77 17.88 -7.10
CA ARG A 126 12.65 18.56 -6.11
C ARG A 126 14.14 18.25 -6.33
N ARG A 127 14.46 17.19 -7.06
CA ARG A 127 15.83 16.81 -7.42
C ARG A 127 16.30 17.40 -8.75
N ALA A 128 15.37 17.73 -9.65
CA ALA A 128 15.62 18.35 -10.95
C ALA A 128 15.94 19.84 -10.80
#